data_AF-A0A0B3AM08-F1
#
_entry.id   AF-A0A0B3AM08-F1
#
_cell.length_a   1.000
_cell.length_b   1.000
_cell.length_c   1.000
_cell.angle_alpha   90.00
_cell.angle_beta   90.00
_cell.angle_gamma   90.00
#
_symmetry.space_group_name_H-M   'P 1'
#
loop_
_entity.id
_entity.type
_entity.pdbx_description
1 polymer ?
#
loop_
_entity_poly.entity_id
_entity_poly.type
_entity_poly.pdbx_seq_one_letter_code
_entity_poly.pdbx_strand_id
1 'polypeptide(L)'
;MTNKYPKNIFWIIFLIILVVIIIFIYNMPTLIYRIQCSTSITCSKSAWETVNPACMQIQNPYERASCQQEIAVARHDPVLCVSGMPSDYRISECMKAVIAAAPEDPTVYEKLRNPELRAKFQYEKYDSETKGMVGHSIEVYFLDIVLGEIKFPINISRKHMFICNEIENVYPRDWCYSKIANIENDTSICNKISIESYKDHCYRYIAWNKLDPQICREILDIEIRASCYSEVASMKGDESICEMIEIPKIKETCRDTVADMKIGTKT
;
A
#
# COMPACT_ATOMS: atom_id res chain seq x y z
N MET A 1 10.80 -42.86 68.49
CA MET A 1 10.80 -41.46 68.01
C MET A 1 9.41 -41.14 67.46
N THR A 2 8.50 -40.69 68.31
CA THR A 2 7.13 -40.35 67.91
C THR A 2 7.12 -38.96 67.28
N ASN A 3 6.86 -38.94 65.97
CA ASN A 3 6.94 -37.77 65.12
C ASN A 3 5.83 -36.76 65.48
N LYS A 4 6.19 -35.72 66.22
CA LYS A 4 5.29 -34.69 66.76
C LYS A 4 5.11 -33.58 65.72
N TYR A 5 4.60 -33.92 64.53
CA TYR A 5 4.19 -32.89 63.59
C TYR A 5 2.88 -32.25 64.08
N PRO A 6 2.84 -30.92 64.27
CA PRO A 6 1.63 -30.24 64.68
C PRO A 6 0.59 -30.40 63.56
N LYS A 7 -0.58 -30.95 63.90
CA LYS A 7 -1.72 -31.15 62.98
C LYS A 7 -2.12 -29.89 62.19
N ASN A 8 -1.63 -28.73 62.59
CA ASN A 8 -1.89 -27.44 61.95
C ASN A 8 -1.10 -27.23 60.64
N ILE A 9 0.04 -27.91 60.42
CA ILE A 9 0.83 -27.73 59.19
C ILE A 9 0.05 -28.21 57.95
N PHE A 10 -0.69 -29.30 58.08
CA PHE A 10 -1.48 -29.85 56.96
C PHE A 10 -2.56 -28.86 56.48
N TRP A 11 -3.24 -28.19 57.41
CA TRP A 11 -4.26 -27.19 57.10
C TRP A 11 -3.68 -25.94 56.44
N ILE A 12 -2.48 -25.51 56.84
CA ILE A 12 -1.80 -24.36 56.24
C ILE A 12 -1.41 -24.67 54.78
N ILE A 13 -0.86 -25.85 54.52
CA ILE A 13 -0.49 -26.27 53.16
C ILE A 13 -1.73 -26.37 52.27
N PHE A 14 -2.82 -26.94 52.79
CA PHE A 14 -4.08 -27.04 52.06
C PHE A 14 -4.64 -25.66 51.69
N LEU A 15 -4.63 -24.69 52.62
CA LEU A 15 -5.06 -23.31 52.35
C LEU A 15 -4.21 -22.63 51.28
N ILE A 16 -2.88 -22.81 51.31
CA ILE A 16 -1.97 -22.22 50.31
C ILE A 16 -2.28 -22.79 48.92
N ILE A 17 -2.45 -24.11 48.79
CA ILE A 17 -2.78 -24.75 47.51
C ILE A 17 -4.12 -24.23 46.98
N LEU A 18 -5.11 -24.08 47.85
CA LEU A 18 -6.44 -23.61 47.49
C LEU A 18 -6.42 -22.16 47.00
N VAL A 19 -5.62 -21.29 47.63
CA VAL A 19 -5.40 -19.91 47.17
C VAL A 19 -4.71 -19.87 45.81
N VAL A 20 -3.68 -20.70 45.58
CA VAL A 20 -2.99 -20.76 44.28
C VAL A 20 -3.94 -21.22 43.17
N ILE A 21 -4.78 -22.23 43.43
CA ILE A 21 -5.78 -22.72 42.47
C ILE A 21 -6.80 -21.62 42.15
N ILE A 22 -7.28 -20.88 43.16
CA ILE A 22 -8.20 -19.75 42.96
C ILE A 22 -7.53 -18.68 42.09
N ILE A 23 -6.30 -18.28 42.40
CA ILE A 23 -5.56 -17.29 41.58
C ILE A 23 -5.43 -17.77 40.13
N PHE A 24 -5.16 -19.07 39.92
CA PHE A 24 -5.06 -19.64 38.58
C PHE A 24 -6.41 -19.62 37.84
N ILE A 25 -7.51 -19.98 38.51
CA ILE A 25 -8.86 -19.98 37.92
C ILE A 25 -9.32 -18.56 37.57
N TYR A 26 -9.03 -17.57 38.43
CA TYR A 26 -9.40 -16.17 38.16
C TYR A 26 -8.55 -15.51 37.07
N ASN A 27 -7.30 -15.95 36.88
CA ASN A 27 -6.41 -15.43 35.82
C ASN A 27 -6.41 -16.29 34.53
N MET A 28 -7.04 -17.45 34.51
CA MET A 28 -7.16 -18.30 33.31
C MET A 28 -8.03 -17.69 32.19
N PRO A 29 -9.16 -16.99 32.46
CA PRO A 29 -9.98 -16.40 31.39
C PRO A 29 -9.21 -15.40 30.53
N THR A 30 -8.29 -14.64 31.13
CA THR A 30 -7.44 -13.67 30.43
C THR A 30 -6.29 -14.33 29.67
N LEU A 31 -5.80 -15.47 30.15
CA LEU A 31 -4.75 -16.24 29.45
C LEU A 31 -5.30 -17.04 28.25
N ILE A 32 -6.49 -17.64 28.39
CA ILE A 32 -7.15 -18.39 27.31
C ILE A 32 -7.51 -17.44 26.14
N TYR A 33 -7.96 -16.22 26.44
CA TYR A 33 -8.25 -15.21 25.42
C TYR A 33 -6.99 -14.75 24.65
N ARG A 34 -5.83 -14.67 25.30
CA ARG A 34 -4.56 -14.32 24.64
C ARG A 34 -3.95 -15.48 23.83
N ILE A 35 -4.20 -16.73 24.24
CA ILE A 35 -3.64 -17.90 23.57
C ILE A 35 -4.44 -18.26 22.31
N GLN A 36 -5.77 -18.10 22.30
CA GLN A 36 -6.59 -18.50 21.14
C GLN A 36 -6.44 -17.61 19.89
N CYS A 37 -5.88 -16.40 20.01
CA CYS A 37 -5.63 -15.55 18.83
C CYS A 37 -4.17 -15.56 18.34
N SER A 38 -3.21 -15.98 19.15
CA SER A 38 -1.79 -15.83 18.80
C SER A 38 -1.19 -17.04 18.06
N THR A 39 -1.80 -18.22 18.12
CA THR A 39 -1.22 -19.41 17.49
C THR A 39 -2.27 -20.23 16.70
N SER A 40 -2.22 -20.07 15.37
CA SER A 40 -2.78 -20.94 14.33
C SER A 40 -4.30 -20.96 14.08
N ILE A 41 -4.68 -20.27 12.99
CA ILE A 41 -5.48 -20.78 11.85
C ILE A 41 -6.47 -21.91 12.21
N THR A 42 -7.63 -21.54 12.74
CA THR A 42 -8.98 -22.07 12.43
C THR A 42 -9.93 -21.69 13.57
N CYS A 43 -10.15 -20.41 13.79
CA CYS A 43 -11.39 -20.03 14.46
C CYS A 43 -12.54 -20.35 13.49
N SER A 44 -13.41 -21.26 13.91
CA SER A 44 -14.63 -21.60 13.18
C SER A 44 -15.53 -20.37 13.08
N LYS A 45 -16.41 -20.33 12.07
CA LYS A 45 -17.40 -19.25 11.87
C LYS A 45 -18.16 -18.89 13.16
N SER A 46 -18.41 -19.87 14.02
CA SER A 46 -19.11 -19.69 15.31
C SER A 46 -18.31 -18.95 16.38
N ALA A 47 -16.98 -19.08 16.42
CA ALA A 47 -16.15 -18.31 17.36
C ALA A 47 -16.12 -16.82 16.99
N TRP A 48 -16.23 -16.51 15.69
CA TRP A 48 -16.15 -15.12 15.21
C TRP A 48 -17.42 -14.31 15.41
N GLU A 49 -18.59 -14.95 15.32
CA GLU A 49 -19.87 -14.32 15.66
C GLU A 49 -19.90 -13.85 17.12
N THR A 50 -19.09 -14.45 18.00
CA THR A 50 -18.91 -14.00 19.39
C THR A 50 -17.84 -12.93 19.59
N VAL A 51 -16.83 -12.85 18.72
CA VAL A 51 -15.67 -11.95 18.89
C VAL A 51 -16.00 -10.49 18.54
N ASN A 52 -16.80 -10.24 17.50
CA ASN A 52 -17.18 -8.86 17.16
C ASN A 52 -18.03 -8.19 18.28
N PRO A 53 -19.03 -8.87 18.87
CA PRO A 53 -19.69 -8.39 20.09
C PRO A 53 -18.73 -8.18 21.26
N ALA A 54 -17.70 -9.02 21.41
CA ALA A 54 -16.71 -8.88 22.49
C ALA A 54 -15.87 -7.62 22.37
N CYS A 55 -15.38 -7.26 21.16
CA CYS A 55 -14.67 -5.99 20.97
C CYS A 55 -15.57 -4.79 21.35
N MET A 56 -16.86 -4.84 21.00
CA MET A 56 -17.81 -3.76 21.31
C MET A 56 -18.05 -3.57 22.82
N GLN A 57 -17.78 -4.58 23.64
CA GLN A 57 -17.88 -4.50 25.11
C GLN A 57 -16.65 -3.87 25.76
N ILE A 58 -15.53 -3.73 25.04
CA ILE A 58 -14.32 -3.11 25.58
C ILE A 58 -14.59 -1.63 25.85
N GLN A 59 -14.42 -1.20 27.11
CA GLN A 59 -14.68 0.18 27.52
C GLN A 59 -13.65 1.17 26.97
N ASN A 60 -12.38 0.76 26.89
CA ASN A 60 -11.32 1.60 26.36
C ASN A 60 -11.43 1.72 24.83
N PRO A 61 -11.57 2.93 24.28
CA PRO A 61 -11.73 3.15 22.84
C PRO A 61 -10.54 2.66 21.99
N TYR A 62 -9.30 2.76 22.51
CA TYR A 62 -8.10 2.34 21.78
C TYR A 62 -7.94 0.82 21.77
N GLU A 63 -8.24 0.16 22.88
CA GLU A 63 -8.24 -1.32 22.95
C GLU A 63 -9.35 -1.90 22.06
N ARG A 64 -10.52 -1.26 22.03
CA ARG A 64 -11.60 -1.60 21.09
C ARG A 64 -11.14 -1.49 19.64
N ALA A 65 -10.50 -0.37 19.28
CA ALA A 65 -10.01 -0.16 17.92
C ALA A 65 -8.93 -1.17 17.52
N SER A 66 -7.99 -1.48 18.43
CA SER A 66 -6.98 -2.52 18.21
C SER A 66 -7.63 -3.90 17.98
N CYS A 67 -8.62 -4.26 18.79
CA CYS A 67 -9.40 -5.50 18.65
C CYS A 67 -10.11 -5.56 17.29
N GLN A 68 -10.71 -4.45 16.86
CA GLN A 68 -11.38 -4.36 15.56
C GLN A 68 -10.41 -4.42 14.38
N GLN A 69 -9.22 -3.84 14.50
CA GLN A 69 -8.18 -3.93 13.48
C GLN A 69 -7.76 -5.40 13.28
N GLU A 70 -7.53 -6.15 14.36
CA GLU A 70 -7.20 -7.58 14.25
C GLU A 70 -8.29 -8.37 13.52
N ILE A 71 -9.57 -8.09 13.79
CA ILE A 71 -10.68 -8.72 13.07
C ILE A 71 -10.70 -8.30 11.60
N ALA A 72 -10.53 -7.01 11.31
CA ALA A 72 -10.53 -6.48 9.95
C ALA A 72 -9.44 -7.16 9.10
N VAL A 73 -8.24 -7.29 9.67
CA VAL A 73 -7.10 -7.98 9.05
C VAL A 73 -7.41 -9.46 8.86
N ALA A 74 -7.89 -10.16 9.90
CA ALA A 74 -8.20 -11.58 9.81
C ALA A 74 -9.32 -11.92 8.81
N ARG A 75 -10.23 -10.96 8.55
CA ARG A 75 -11.36 -11.14 7.62
C ARG A 75 -11.10 -10.61 6.22
N HIS A 76 -9.94 -9.99 5.99
CA HIS A 76 -9.67 -9.21 4.80
C HIS A 76 -10.84 -8.23 4.51
N ASP A 77 -11.38 -7.61 5.57
CA ASP A 77 -12.59 -6.80 5.50
C ASP A 77 -12.32 -5.35 5.94
N PRO A 78 -12.04 -4.46 4.99
CA PRO A 78 -11.74 -3.06 5.28
C PRO A 78 -12.95 -2.30 5.83
N VAL A 79 -14.18 -2.82 5.68
CA VAL A 79 -15.38 -2.22 6.27
C VAL A 79 -15.30 -2.21 7.80
N LEU A 80 -14.60 -3.18 8.38
CA LEU A 80 -14.45 -3.27 9.83
C LEU A 80 -13.50 -2.22 10.40
N CYS A 81 -12.63 -1.63 9.57
CA CYS A 81 -11.76 -0.53 9.98
C CYS A 81 -12.54 0.77 10.25
N VAL A 82 -13.77 0.93 9.77
CA VAL A 82 -14.54 2.18 9.98
C VAL A 82 -15.65 2.05 11.02
N SER A 83 -15.92 0.84 11.50
CA SER A 83 -17.03 0.56 12.39
C SER A 83 -16.56 0.53 13.84
N GLY A 84 -16.64 1.64 14.57
CA GLY A 84 -16.38 1.67 16.02
C GLY A 84 -14.99 2.13 16.45
N MET A 85 -14.16 2.57 15.50
CA MET A 85 -12.89 3.23 15.79
C MET A 85 -13.11 4.70 16.20
N PRO A 86 -12.34 5.20 17.19
CA PRO A 86 -12.29 6.63 17.54
C PRO A 86 -11.87 7.50 16.36
N SER A 87 -12.30 8.76 16.32
CA SER A 87 -11.96 9.71 15.24
C SER A 87 -10.48 10.06 15.17
N ASP A 88 -9.73 9.86 16.25
CA ASP A 88 -8.29 10.06 16.35
C ASP A 88 -7.47 8.78 16.10
N TYR A 89 -8.15 7.63 15.92
CA TYR A 89 -7.51 6.38 15.58
C TYR A 89 -7.30 6.32 14.07
N ARG A 90 -6.08 5.99 13.64
CA ARG A 90 -5.69 6.03 12.22
C ARG A 90 -6.36 4.90 11.45
N ILE A 91 -7.56 5.13 10.87
CA ILE A 91 -8.25 4.17 10.00
C ILE A 91 -7.32 3.74 8.85
N SER A 92 -6.48 4.66 8.37
CA SER A 92 -5.41 4.38 7.39
C SER A 92 -4.49 3.23 7.76
N GLU A 93 -4.07 3.11 9.03
CA GLU A 93 -3.18 2.03 9.47
C GLU A 93 -3.92 0.68 9.53
N CYS A 94 -5.19 0.67 9.95
CA CYS A 94 -6.01 -0.53 9.88
C CYS A 94 -6.14 -1.04 8.45
N MET A 95 -6.45 -0.16 7.50
CA MET A 95 -6.66 -0.58 6.12
C MET A 95 -5.38 -1.01 5.42
N LYS A 96 -4.25 -0.36 5.71
CA LYS A 96 -2.92 -0.85 5.26
C LYS A 96 -2.69 -2.27 5.74
N ALA A 97 -3.02 -2.57 7.00
CA ALA A 97 -2.87 -3.92 7.54
C ALA A 97 -3.81 -4.93 6.84
N VAL A 98 -5.06 -4.54 6.53
CA VAL A 98 -6.01 -5.40 5.80
C VAL A 98 -5.50 -5.73 4.39
N ILE A 99 -5.03 -4.71 3.65
CA ILE A 99 -4.49 -4.90 2.28
C ILE A 99 -3.22 -5.76 2.31
N ALA A 100 -2.33 -5.53 3.29
CA ALA A 100 -1.09 -6.29 3.43
C ALA A 100 -1.33 -7.76 3.77
N ALA A 101 -2.42 -8.10 4.47
CA ALA A 101 -2.77 -9.48 4.79
C ALA A 101 -3.30 -10.26 3.58
N ALA A 102 -3.89 -9.59 2.58
CA ALA A 102 -4.44 -10.23 1.38
C ALA A 102 -4.25 -9.40 0.11
N PRO A 103 -3.00 -9.22 -0.36
CA PRO A 103 -2.70 -8.38 -1.52
C PRO A 103 -3.24 -8.93 -2.85
N GLU A 104 -3.56 -10.21 -2.91
CA GLU A 104 -4.09 -10.87 -4.12
C GLU A 104 -5.61 -11.10 -4.07
N ASP A 105 -6.29 -10.73 -2.98
CA ASP A 105 -7.74 -10.96 -2.82
C ASP A 105 -8.55 -9.81 -3.46
N PRO A 106 -9.23 -10.03 -4.60
CA PRO A 106 -9.98 -8.98 -5.29
C PRO A 106 -11.18 -8.47 -4.48
N THR A 107 -11.68 -9.25 -3.51
CA THR A 107 -12.83 -8.87 -2.69
C THR A 107 -12.47 -7.75 -1.70
N VAL A 108 -11.20 -7.66 -1.27
CA VAL A 108 -10.68 -6.55 -0.46
C VAL A 108 -10.84 -5.24 -1.24
N TYR A 109 -10.38 -5.23 -2.48
CA TYR A 109 -10.44 -4.06 -3.36
C TYR A 109 -11.87 -3.71 -3.78
N GLU A 110 -12.74 -4.71 -3.93
CA GLU A 110 -14.17 -4.46 -4.14
C GLU A 110 -14.83 -3.77 -2.94
N LYS A 111 -14.54 -4.22 -1.71
CA LYS A 111 -15.06 -3.56 -0.51
C LYS A 111 -14.52 -2.15 -0.33
N LEU A 112 -13.24 -1.90 -0.66
CA LEU A 112 -12.66 -0.54 -0.68
C LEU A 112 -13.35 0.41 -1.66
N ARG A 113 -14.13 -0.11 -2.64
CA ARG A 113 -14.95 0.73 -3.52
C ARG A 113 -16.22 1.27 -2.86
N ASN A 114 -16.54 0.87 -1.63
CA ASN A 114 -17.69 1.38 -0.90
C ASN A 114 -17.61 2.92 -0.69
N PRO A 115 -18.61 3.72 -1.16
CA PRO A 115 -18.62 5.17 -1.03
C PRO A 115 -18.52 5.68 0.42
N GLU A 116 -19.10 4.96 1.38
CA GLU A 116 -19.05 5.33 2.80
C GLU A 116 -17.64 5.18 3.37
N LEU A 117 -16.92 4.13 2.96
CA LEU A 117 -15.50 3.97 3.31
C LEU A 117 -14.67 5.12 2.76
N ARG A 118 -14.90 5.45 1.49
CA ARG A 118 -14.20 6.54 0.79
C ARG A 118 -14.43 7.90 1.47
N ALA A 119 -15.67 8.19 1.86
CA ALA A 119 -16.03 9.45 2.53
C ALA A 119 -15.35 9.59 3.90
N LYS A 120 -15.28 8.53 4.70
CA LYS A 120 -14.62 8.56 6.01
C LYS A 120 -13.11 8.81 5.92
N PHE A 121 -12.47 8.30 4.86
CA PHE A 121 -11.05 8.55 4.63
C PHE A 121 -10.72 9.98 4.23
N GLN A 122 -11.55 10.56 3.36
CA GLN A 122 -11.37 11.94 2.93
C GLN A 122 -11.41 12.89 4.15
N TYR A 123 -12.21 12.56 5.16
CA TYR A 123 -12.33 13.33 6.40
C TYR A 123 -11.10 13.25 7.31
N GLU A 124 -10.53 12.06 7.56
CA GLU A 124 -9.32 11.92 8.40
C GLU A 124 -8.14 12.71 7.85
N LYS A 125 -8.00 12.71 6.53
CA LYS A 125 -6.91 13.41 5.86
C LYS A 125 -7.04 14.93 5.97
N TYR A 126 -8.25 15.45 5.79
CA TYR A 126 -8.54 16.87 5.94
C TYR A 126 -8.22 17.40 7.35
N ASP A 127 -8.51 16.62 8.40
CA ASP A 127 -8.18 16.99 9.79
C ASP A 127 -6.66 16.98 10.06
N SER A 128 -5.92 16.07 9.40
CA SER A 128 -4.46 16.00 9.53
C SER A 128 -3.70 17.14 8.82
N GLU A 129 -4.25 17.67 7.72
CA GLU A 129 -3.59 18.68 6.87
C GLU A 129 -3.95 20.13 7.27
N THR A 130 -5.15 20.38 7.80
CA THR A 130 -5.61 21.75 8.12
C THR A 130 -4.93 22.40 9.35
N LYS A 131 -4.09 21.66 10.08
CA LYS A 131 -3.26 22.22 11.16
C LYS A 131 -1.94 22.86 10.69
N GLY A 132 -1.67 22.94 9.38
CA GLY A 132 -0.50 23.65 8.89
C GLY A 132 -0.50 23.91 7.38
N MET A 133 -0.70 25.18 7.02
CA MET A 133 -0.46 25.82 5.72
C MET A 133 -1.56 25.79 4.64
N VAL A 134 -1.64 26.95 4.00
CA VAL A 134 -2.66 27.46 3.10
C VAL A 134 -2.45 26.95 1.67
N GLY A 135 -3.53 26.42 1.09
CA GLY A 135 -3.80 26.37 -0.34
C GLY A 135 -2.89 25.49 -1.18
N HIS A 136 -3.37 24.29 -1.54
CA HIS A 136 -3.32 23.74 -2.90
C HIS A 136 -4.43 22.71 -3.08
N SER A 137 -5.27 22.94 -4.09
CA SER A 137 -6.39 22.12 -4.54
C SER A 137 -5.89 20.95 -5.39
N ILE A 138 -5.81 19.76 -4.82
CA ILE A 138 -5.78 18.49 -5.56
C ILE A 138 -6.56 17.51 -4.69
N GLU A 139 -7.46 16.71 -5.27
CA GLU A 139 -8.10 15.58 -4.60
C GLU A 139 -7.00 14.62 -4.15
N VAL A 140 -6.47 14.86 -2.94
CA VAL A 140 -5.32 14.18 -2.34
C VAL A 140 -5.77 12.79 -1.91
N TYR A 141 -5.99 11.99 -2.93
CA TYR A 141 -5.69 10.61 -3.02
C TYR A 141 -6.69 9.53 -2.53
N PHE A 142 -7.19 8.77 -3.48
CA PHE A 142 -8.12 7.65 -3.32
C PHE A 142 -7.49 6.33 -2.80
N LEU A 143 -6.59 6.51 -1.83
CA LEU A 143 -5.92 5.53 -0.97
C LEU A 143 -4.74 4.77 -1.55
N ASP A 144 -3.53 5.17 -1.15
CA ASP A 144 -2.11 4.85 -1.46
C ASP A 144 -1.63 4.13 -2.74
N ILE A 145 -2.59 3.73 -3.55
CA ILE A 145 -2.53 3.44 -4.97
C ILE A 145 -3.15 4.60 -5.75
N VAL A 146 -3.93 5.43 -5.05
CA VAL A 146 -4.14 6.81 -5.48
C VAL A 146 -3.33 7.77 -4.60
N LEU A 147 -2.97 7.42 -3.36
CA LEU A 147 -2.06 8.20 -2.46
C LEU A 147 -0.57 7.82 -2.71
N GLY A 148 0.15 8.46 -3.63
CA GLY A 148 1.51 8.04 -4.03
C GLY A 148 2.64 8.06 -2.99
N GLU A 149 2.46 7.65 -1.73
CA GLU A 149 3.50 7.57 -0.70
C GLU A 149 3.61 6.21 0.05
N ILE A 150 2.93 5.15 -0.40
CA ILE A 150 3.34 3.80 0.00
C ILE A 150 4.54 3.35 -0.86
N LYS A 151 5.73 3.34 -0.24
CA LYS A 151 6.92 2.58 -0.66
C LYS A 151 6.71 1.05 -0.57
N PHE A 152 5.57 0.52 -0.99
CA PHE A 152 5.39 -0.91 -1.23
C PHE A 152 5.00 -1.12 -2.69
N PRO A 153 5.74 -1.96 -3.43
CA PRO A 153 5.51 -2.20 -4.84
C PRO A 153 4.24 -3.06 -4.99
N ILE A 154 3.09 -2.43 -5.10
CA ILE A 154 1.93 -3.14 -5.63
C ILE A 154 2.26 -3.39 -7.09
N ASN A 155 2.41 -4.67 -7.42
CA ASN A 155 2.80 -5.13 -8.74
C ASN A 155 1.59 -5.00 -9.67
N ILE A 156 1.29 -3.76 -10.08
CA ILE A 156 0.19 -3.46 -11.00
C ILE A 156 0.61 -3.95 -12.39
N SER A 157 0.21 -5.18 -12.70
CA SER A 157 0.43 -5.81 -14.01
C SER A 157 -0.74 -5.56 -14.96
N ARG A 158 -0.58 -6.00 -16.22
CA ARG A 158 -1.64 -5.99 -17.25
C ARG A 158 -2.96 -6.63 -16.76
N LYS A 159 -2.90 -7.60 -15.84
CA LYS A 159 -4.10 -8.25 -15.27
C LYS A 159 -5.02 -7.28 -14.52
N HIS A 160 -4.48 -6.15 -14.04
CA HIS A 160 -5.21 -5.14 -13.28
C HIS A 160 -5.65 -3.95 -14.12
N MET A 161 -5.51 -4.01 -15.46
CA MET A 161 -5.85 -2.89 -16.34
C MET A 161 -7.33 -2.48 -16.25
N PHE A 162 -8.22 -3.40 -15.87
CA PHE A 162 -9.63 -3.08 -15.61
C PHE A 162 -9.80 -2.04 -14.49
N ILE A 163 -8.89 -1.99 -13.51
CA ILE A 163 -8.94 -1.01 -12.42
C ILE A 163 -8.82 0.40 -12.98
N CYS A 164 -7.92 0.63 -13.95
CA CYS A 164 -7.76 1.95 -14.55
C CYS A 164 -9.04 2.39 -15.29
N ASN A 165 -9.76 1.48 -15.95
CA ASN A 165 -11.02 1.80 -16.65
C ASN A 165 -12.12 2.33 -15.72
N GLU A 166 -12.13 1.88 -14.47
CA GLU A 166 -13.14 2.28 -13.47
C GLU A 166 -12.85 3.66 -12.85
N ILE A 167 -11.73 4.30 -13.19
CA ILE A 167 -11.36 5.61 -12.68
C ILE A 167 -12.01 6.70 -13.54
N GLU A 168 -12.99 7.41 -12.97
CA GLU A 168 -13.72 8.48 -13.65
C GLU A 168 -12.82 9.70 -13.95
N ASN A 169 -11.99 10.11 -12.98
CA ASN A 169 -11.10 11.25 -13.16
C ASN A 169 -9.94 10.89 -14.11
N VAL A 170 -9.79 11.68 -15.18
CA VAL A 170 -8.83 11.46 -16.26
C VAL A 170 -7.38 11.41 -15.75
N TYR A 171 -6.99 12.28 -14.80
CA TYR A 171 -5.62 12.35 -14.30
C TYR A 171 -5.14 11.04 -13.62
N PRO A 172 -5.79 10.54 -12.55
CA PRO A 172 -5.39 9.29 -11.91
C PRO A 172 -5.58 8.07 -12.82
N ARG A 173 -6.55 8.10 -13.74
CA ARG A 173 -6.74 7.05 -14.75
C ARG A 173 -5.52 6.95 -15.66
N ASP A 174 -5.11 8.06 -16.23
CA ASP A 174 -4.02 8.12 -17.18
C ASP A 174 -2.67 7.82 -16.52
N TRP A 175 -2.48 8.27 -15.28
CA TRP A 175 -1.34 7.87 -14.46
C TRP A 175 -1.32 6.36 -14.21
N CYS A 176 -2.48 5.75 -13.92
CA CYS A 176 -2.62 4.29 -13.77
C CYS A 176 -2.17 3.55 -15.04
N TYR A 177 -2.64 3.98 -16.21
CA TYR A 177 -2.20 3.40 -17.48
C TYR A 177 -0.69 3.56 -17.71
N SER A 178 -0.14 4.75 -17.46
CA SER A 178 1.29 5.01 -17.60
C SER A 178 2.13 4.06 -16.73
N LYS A 179 1.73 3.81 -15.48
CA LYS A 179 2.43 2.88 -14.59
C LYS A 179 2.40 1.44 -15.10
N ILE A 180 1.25 0.95 -15.56
CA ILE A 180 1.14 -0.41 -16.13
C ILE A 180 2.00 -0.51 -17.39
N ALA A 181 1.91 0.47 -18.29
CA ALA A 181 2.69 0.52 -19.53
C ALA A 181 4.20 0.42 -19.25
N ASN A 182 4.67 1.14 -18.25
CA ASN A 182 6.07 1.18 -17.83
C ASN A 182 6.55 -0.15 -17.23
N ILE A 183 5.73 -0.79 -16.38
CA ILE A 183 6.04 -2.09 -15.77
C ILE A 183 6.11 -3.19 -16.84
N GLU A 184 5.13 -3.21 -17.74
CA GLU A 184 5.02 -4.21 -18.80
C GLU A 184 5.91 -3.90 -20.01
N ASN A 185 6.51 -2.71 -20.04
CA ASN A 185 7.22 -2.15 -21.20
C ASN A 185 6.37 -2.27 -22.49
N ASP A 186 5.09 -1.93 -22.41
CA ASP A 186 4.12 -2.08 -23.50
C ASP A 186 3.56 -0.73 -23.96
N THR A 187 4.04 -0.27 -25.11
CA THR A 187 3.64 0.99 -25.74
C THR A 187 2.17 1.02 -26.13
N SER A 188 1.52 -0.14 -26.35
CA SER A 188 0.10 -0.19 -26.69
C SER A 188 -0.80 0.32 -25.55
N ILE A 189 -0.30 0.31 -24.31
CA ILE A 189 -1.01 0.84 -23.14
C ILE A 189 -0.91 2.37 -23.08
N CYS A 190 0.20 2.97 -23.55
CA CYS A 190 0.32 4.43 -23.63
C CYS A 190 -0.76 5.03 -24.55
N ASN A 191 -1.24 4.29 -25.55
CA ASN A 191 -2.36 4.72 -26.41
C ASN A 191 -3.70 4.89 -25.67
N LYS A 192 -3.83 4.39 -24.44
CA LYS A 192 -5.02 4.55 -23.60
C LYS A 192 -5.01 5.83 -22.77
N ILE A 193 -3.85 6.51 -22.72
CA ILE A 193 -3.68 7.75 -21.99
C ILE A 193 -4.31 8.89 -22.82
N SER A 194 -5.17 9.68 -22.17
CA SER A 194 -5.90 10.79 -22.78
C SER A 194 -5.11 12.11 -22.73
N ILE A 195 -4.35 12.34 -21.66
CA ILE A 195 -3.53 13.53 -21.44
C ILE A 195 -2.20 13.37 -22.19
N GLU A 196 -1.98 14.19 -23.21
CA GLU A 196 -0.84 14.06 -24.12
C GLU A 196 0.51 14.09 -23.40
N SER A 197 0.70 14.98 -22.42
CA SER A 197 1.97 15.02 -21.67
C SER A 197 2.27 13.73 -20.91
N TYR A 198 1.24 13.06 -20.36
CA TYR A 198 1.42 11.76 -19.70
C TYR A 198 1.71 10.65 -20.71
N LYS A 199 1.15 10.75 -21.91
CA LYS A 199 1.38 9.82 -23.01
C LYS A 199 2.80 9.93 -23.55
N ASP A 200 3.28 11.15 -23.76
CA ASP A 200 4.66 11.46 -24.17
C ASP A 200 5.67 10.93 -23.14
N HIS A 201 5.43 11.15 -21.85
CA HIS A 201 6.27 10.60 -20.78
C HIS A 201 6.21 9.07 -20.70
N CYS A 202 5.05 8.46 -20.96
CA CYS A 202 4.89 7.00 -21.05
C CYS A 202 5.81 6.41 -22.13
N TYR A 203 5.75 6.97 -23.35
CA TYR A 203 6.62 6.52 -24.45
C TYR A 203 8.10 6.73 -24.15
N ARG A 204 8.47 7.90 -23.63
CA ARG A 204 9.87 8.20 -23.26
C ARG A 204 10.44 7.19 -22.28
N TYR A 205 9.69 6.84 -21.24
CA TYR A 205 10.15 5.90 -20.23
C TYR A 205 10.34 4.48 -20.80
N ILE A 206 9.40 4.01 -21.62
CA ILE A 206 9.51 2.69 -22.28
C ILE A 206 10.65 2.67 -23.29
N ALA A 207 10.87 3.75 -24.05
CA ALA A 207 11.99 3.89 -24.98
C ALA A 207 13.34 3.75 -24.25
N TRP A 208 13.47 4.41 -23.10
CA TRP A 208 14.65 4.32 -22.25
C TRP A 208 14.86 2.90 -21.70
N ASN A 209 13.81 2.27 -21.14
CA ASN A 209 13.90 0.90 -20.62
C ASN A 209 14.28 -0.13 -21.69
N LYS A 210 13.72 0.00 -22.90
CA LYS A 210 14.01 -0.91 -24.01
C LYS A 210 15.27 -0.55 -24.78
N LEU A 211 15.84 0.63 -24.53
CA LEU A 211 16.90 1.22 -25.36
C LEU A 211 16.53 1.20 -26.85
N ASP A 212 15.26 1.53 -27.15
CA ASP A 212 14.71 1.55 -28.50
C ASP A 212 14.35 2.98 -28.92
N PRO A 213 15.18 3.64 -29.74
CA PRO A 213 14.93 5.02 -30.16
C PRO A 213 13.71 5.12 -31.08
N GLN A 214 13.25 4.03 -31.70
CA GLN A 214 12.09 4.08 -32.60
C GLN A 214 10.82 4.47 -31.85
N ILE A 215 10.74 4.17 -30.54
CA ILE A 215 9.62 4.54 -29.66
C ILE A 215 9.56 6.05 -29.43
N CYS A 216 10.70 6.75 -29.41
CA CYS A 216 10.72 8.21 -29.22
C CYS A 216 9.98 8.95 -30.35
N ARG A 217 9.78 8.34 -31.53
CA ARG A 217 9.00 8.95 -32.63
C ARG A 217 7.52 9.11 -32.31
N GLU A 218 6.99 8.33 -31.38
CA GLU A 218 5.58 8.39 -30.96
C GLU A 218 5.31 9.59 -30.03
N ILE A 219 6.35 10.28 -29.56
CA ILE A 219 6.25 11.45 -28.69
C ILE A 219 5.93 12.69 -29.54
N LEU A 220 4.85 13.39 -29.18
CA LEU A 220 4.41 14.59 -29.90
C LEU A 220 5.19 15.84 -29.49
N ASP A 221 5.43 16.04 -28.19
CA ASP A 221 6.23 17.17 -27.70
C ASP A 221 7.69 17.06 -28.16
N ILE A 222 8.14 18.08 -28.89
CA ILE A 222 9.47 18.08 -29.52
C ILE A 222 10.63 18.11 -28.52
N GLU A 223 10.45 18.76 -27.36
CA GLU A 223 11.48 18.82 -26.32
C GLU A 223 11.58 17.49 -25.56
N ILE A 224 10.43 16.90 -25.22
CA ILE A 224 10.38 15.56 -24.60
C ILE A 224 10.94 14.51 -25.56
N ARG A 225 10.61 14.60 -26.86
CA ARG A 225 11.14 13.70 -27.90
C ARG A 225 12.65 13.83 -28.06
N ALA A 226 13.17 15.06 -28.11
CA ALA A 226 14.61 15.31 -28.17
C ALA A 226 15.34 14.74 -26.94
N SER A 227 14.77 14.93 -25.74
CA SER A 227 15.28 14.35 -24.50
C SER A 227 15.27 12.82 -24.54
N CYS A 228 14.20 12.20 -25.03
CA CYS A 228 14.09 10.75 -25.19
C CYS A 228 15.23 10.18 -26.06
N TYR A 229 15.46 10.75 -27.24
CA TYR A 229 16.56 10.31 -28.11
C TYR A 229 17.93 10.48 -27.44
N SER A 230 18.15 11.61 -26.76
CA SER A 230 19.41 11.89 -26.08
C SER A 230 19.72 10.87 -24.98
N GLU A 231 18.71 10.49 -24.20
CA GLU A 231 18.85 9.50 -23.12
C GLU A 231 19.11 8.10 -23.68
N VAL A 232 18.38 7.69 -24.72
CA VAL A 232 18.60 6.40 -25.38
C VAL A 232 19.98 6.34 -26.04
N ALA A 233 20.41 7.42 -26.71
CA ALA A 233 21.73 7.54 -27.33
C ALA A 233 22.85 7.35 -26.28
N SER A 234 22.74 8.07 -25.16
CA SER A 234 23.71 8.03 -24.07
C SER A 234 23.82 6.62 -23.48
N MET A 235 22.69 6.00 -23.15
CA MET A 235 22.68 4.65 -22.58
C MET A 235 23.21 3.57 -23.53
N LYS A 236 23.03 3.74 -24.85
CA LYS A 236 23.58 2.81 -25.86
C LYS A 236 25.01 3.12 -26.27
N GLY A 237 25.52 4.32 -25.98
CA GLY A 237 26.77 4.84 -26.55
C GLY A 237 26.71 5.05 -28.07
N ASP A 238 25.51 5.23 -28.63
CA ASP A 238 25.27 5.31 -30.07
C ASP A 238 24.94 6.74 -30.49
N GLU A 239 25.96 7.44 -31.00
CA GLU A 239 25.88 8.83 -31.44
C GLU A 239 24.96 9.02 -32.65
N SER A 240 24.74 7.97 -33.46
CA SER A 240 23.85 8.08 -34.62
C SER A 240 22.41 8.40 -34.24
N ILE A 241 22.01 8.08 -33.00
CA ILE A 241 20.69 8.42 -32.46
C ILE A 241 20.55 9.92 -32.21
N CYS A 242 21.64 10.63 -31.88
CA CYS A 242 21.62 12.09 -31.75
C CYS A 242 21.25 12.78 -33.07
N GLU A 243 21.46 12.13 -34.22
CA GLU A 243 21.06 12.68 -35.51
C GLU A 243 19.54 12.81 -35.68
N MET A 244 18.76 12.05 -34.92
CA MET A 244 17.30 12.09 -34.91
C MET A 244 16.73 13.29 -34.13
N ILE A 245 17.57 14.05 -33.43
CA ILE A 245 17.14 15.22 -32.63
C ILE A 245 17.02 16.46 -33.54
N GLU A 246 15.84 17.08 -33.55
CA GLU A 246 15.54 18.26 -34.37
C GLU A 246 16.09 19.57 -33.75
N ILE A 247 16.18 19.63 -32.41
CA ILE A 247 16.62 20.83 -31.69
C ILE A 247 18.16 20.89 -31.67
N PRO A 248 18.80 21.83 -32.38
CA PRO A 248 20.26 21.82 -32.58
C PRO A 248 21.06 21.85 -31.27
N LYS A 249 20.59 22.64 -30.30
CA LYS A 249 21.24 22.75 -28.98
C LYS A 249 21.25 21.41 -28.23
N ILE A 250 20.12 20.69 -28.20
CA ILE A 250 20.03 19.40 -27.52
C ILE A 250 20.82 18.33 -28.28
N LYS A 251 20.83 18.41 -29.62
CA LYS A 251 21.61 17.52 -30.47
C LYS A 251 23.12 17.62 -30.21
N GLU A 252 23.66 18.83 -30.07
CA GLU A 252 25.07 19.04 -29.72
C GLU A 252 25.38 18.46 -28.34
N THR A 253 24.55 18.78 -27.32
CA THR A 253 24.68 18.22 -25.97
C THR A 253 24.61 16.68 -25.94
N CYS A 254 23.77 16.07 -26.77
CA CYS A 254 23.67 14.62 -26.91
C CYS A 254 25.00 14.00 -27.38
N ARG A 255 25.63 14.59 -28.43
CA ARG A 255 26.90 14.08 -28.97
C ARG A 255 28.02 14.16 -27.94
N ASP A 256 28.12 15.28 -27.23
CA ASP A 256 29.12 15.47 -26.17
C ASP A 256 28.94 14.44 -25.06
N THR A 257 27.69 14.24 -24.59
CA THR A 257 27.37 13.27 -23.53
C THR A 257 27.73 11.84 -23.95
N VAL A 258 27.41 11.45 -25.20
CA VAL A 258 27.75 10.12 -25.73
C VAL A 258 29.27 9.94 -25.86
N ALA A 259 30.01 10.98 -26.25
CA ALA A 259 31.46 10.94 -26.35
C ALA A 259 32.13 10.78 -24.97
N ASP A 260 31.65 11.51 -23.96
CA ASP A 260 32.16 11.43 -22.58
C ASP A 260 31.95 10.03 -21.97
N MET A 261 30.79 9.41 -22.20
CA MET A 261 30.52 8.05 -21.72
C MET A 261 31.47 7.00 -22.31
N LYS A 262 31.95 7.17 -23.56
CA LYS A 262 32.91 6.25 -24.19
C LYS A 262 34.32 6.32 -23.57
N ILE A 263 34.67 7.44 -22.94
CA ILE A 263 35.97 7.63 -22.29
C ILE A 263 35.98 6.96 -20.91
N GLY A 264 34.87 7.05 -20.18
CA GLY A 264 34.73 6.48 -18.83
C GLY A 264 34.71 4.95 -18.77
N THR A 265 34.39 4.24 -19.86
CA THR A 265 34.33 2.77 -19.88
C THR A 265 35.65 2.08 -20.23
N LYS A 266 36.75 2.83 -20.44
CA LYS A 266 38.06 2.28 -20.84
C LYS A 266 39.04 2.03 -19.68
N THR A 267 38.61 2.19 -18.43
CA THR A 267 39.38 1.88 -17.21
C THR A 267 39.00 0.53 -16.65
#